data_AF-A0A8S1PI04-F1
#
_entry.id   AF-A0A8S1PI04-F1
#
_cell.length_a   1.000
_cell.length_b   1.000
_cell.length_c   1.000
_cell.angle_alpha   90.00
_cell.angle_beta   90.00
_cell.angle_gamma   90.00
#
_symmetry.space_group_name_H-M   'P 1'
#
loop_
_entity.id
_entity.type
_entity.pdbx_description
1 polymer ?
#
loop_
_entity_poly.entity_id
_entity_poly.type
_entity_poly.pdbx_seq_one_letter_code
_entity_poly.pdbx_strand_id
1 'polypeptide(L)'
;MNKIIAILFVLSIANARSYTLYKQCDSAWANDQLGTSADTICKAGCLVSSIAMMLHTYGVVTDGTTTPKTMNTWLKKHGGYVSGDLFVWASIEPLGFIFQGWCTTTQATYKFDAGYHVILNVNNGHHYVLMTSYSGSTFNVNDPGYSKTSYSASEVKEAAFYLRNKAIYFKNHVLNI
;
A
#
# COMPACT_ATOMS: atom_id res chain seq x y z
N MET A 1 29.78 47.24 -2.81
CA MET A 1 28.52 46.47 -2.74
C MET A 1 28.79 45.03 -3.16
N ASN A 2 29.04 44.14 -2.20
CA ASN A 2 29.31 42.73 -2.48
C ASN A 2 27.97 41.99 -2.53
N LYS A 3 27.58 41.52 -3.73
CA LYS A 3 26.41 40.67 -3.91
C LYS A 3 26.77 39.26 -3.43
N ILE A 4 26.28 38.87 -2.27
CA ILE A 4 26.35 37.49 -1.79
C ILE A 4 25.32 36.68 -2.61
N ILE A 5 25.80 35.78 -3.46
CA ILE A 5 24.94 34.80 -4.14
C ILE A 5 24.82 33.60 -3.19
N ALA A 6 23.65 33.45 -2.56
CA ALA A 6 23.33 32.24 -1.80
C ALA A 6 22.95 31.12 -2.78
N ILE A 7 23.80 30.11 -2.92
CA ILE A 7 23.49 28.88 -3.65
C ILE A 7 22.69 27.98 -2.70
N LEU A 8 21.38 27.91 -2.90
CA LEU A 8 20.53 26.92 -2.24
C LEU A 8 20.83 25.54 -2.83
N PHE A 9 21.57 24.71 -2.09
CA PHE A 9 21.61 23.27 -2.33
C PHE A 9 20.29 22.67 -1.85
N VAL A 10 19.37 22.41 -2.78
CA VAL A 10 18.21 21.56 -2.50
C VAL A 10 18.71 20.12 -2.49
N LEU A 11 18.96 19.55 -1.29
CA LEU A 11 19.09 18.10 -1.17
C LEU A 11 17.74 17.49 -1.53
N SER A 12 17.64 16.83 -2.69
CA SER A 12 16.54 15.91 -2.95
C SER A 12 16.73 14.70 -2.04
N ILE A 13 16.11 14.73 -0.87
CA ILE A 13 16.00 13.53 -0.04
C ILE A 13 15.13 12.58 -0.84
N ALA A 14 15.71 11.50 -1.38
CA ALA A 14 14.92 10.42 -1.92
C ALA A 14 14.00 9.94 -0.80
N ASN A 15 12.68 10.11 -0.96
CA ASN A 15 11.67 9.77 0.04
C ASN A 15 11.51 8.25 0.20
N ALA A 16 12.58 7.51 0.45
CA ALA A 16 12.49 6.07 0.63
C ALA A 16 11.75 5.73 1.92
N ARG A 17 10.73 4.89 1.80
CA ARG A 17 9.96 4.35 2.93
C ARG A 17 10.36 2.90 3.16
N SER A 18 10.75 2.61 4.39
CA SER A 18 10.99 1.23 4.82
C SER A 18 9.67 0.56 5.16
N TYR A 19 9.28 -0.42 4.37
CA TYR A 19 8.15 -1.29 4.65
C TYR A 19 8.64 -2.72 4.83
N THR A 20 8.07 -3.41 5.82
CA THR A 20 8.23 -4.85 5.95
C THR A 20 7.73 -5.52 4.67
N LEU A 21 8.51 -6.43 4.08
CA LEU A 21 8.07 -7.22 2.94
C LEU A 21 7.30 -8.44 3.42
N TYR A 22 6.07 -8.59 2.94
CA TYR A 22 5.29 -9.82 3.05
C TYR A 22 5.06 -10.43 1.67
N LYS A 23 5.30 -11.73 1.56
CA LYS A 23 5.03 -12.50 0.35
C LYS A 23 3.65 -13.14 0.45
N GLN A 24 2.82 -13.00 -0.58
CA GLN A 24 1.46 -13.56 -0.54
C GLN A 24 1.45 -15.09 -0.47
N CYS A 25 2.53 -15.73 -0.91
CA CYS A 25 2.73 -17.19 -0.88
C CYS A 25 3.58 -17.68 0.30
N ASP A 26 3.75 -16.88 1.36
CA ASP A 26 4.33 -17.36 2.61
C ASP A 26 3.47 -18.49 3.20
N SER A 27 4.11 -19.57 3.68
CA SER A 27 3.41 -20.77 4.14
C SER A 27 2.47 -20.53 5.32
N ALA A 28 2.67 -19.46 6.11
CA ALA A 28 1.80 -19.11 7.22
C ALA A 28 0.36 -18.73 6.80
N TRP A 29 0.17 -18.33 5.54
CA TRP A 29 -1.13 -17.85 5.03
C TRP A 29 -1.42 -18.17 3.57
N ALA A 30 -0.47 -18.75 2.83
CA ALA A 30 -0.59 -19.04 1.39
C ALA A 30 -1.88 -19.79 1.03
N ASN A 31 -2.33 -20.68 1.91
CA ASN A 31 -3.48 -21.55 1.71
C ASN A 31 -4.79 -21.00 2.32
N ASP A 32 -4.74 -19.85 2.99
CA ASP A 32 -5.93 -19.23 3.54
C ASP A 32 -6.82 -18.72 2.40
N GLN A 33 -8.12 -18.98 2.48
CA GLN A 33 -9.11 -18.45 1.54
C GLN A 33 -9.07 -16.91 1.52
N LEU A 34 -9.04 -16.31 0.34
CA LEU A 34 -9.08 -14.86 0.15
C LEU A 34 -10.52 -14.35 0.06
N GLY A 35 -10.88 -13.39 0.91
CA GLY A 35 -12.27 -12.89 1.00
C GLY A 35 -13.27 -14.04 1.19
N THR A 36 -14.30 -14.08 0.37
CA THR A 36 -15.26 -15.19 0.29
C THR A 36 -15.19 -15.94 -1.04
N SER A 37 -14.09 -15.79 -1.78
CA SER A 37 -13.88 -16.43 -3.09
C SER A 37 -13.40 -17.90 -2.94
N ALA A 38 -13.18 -18.58 -4.07
CA ALA A 38 -12.51 -19.88 -4.10
C ALA A 38 -10.96 -19.77 -4.12
N ASP A 39 -10.42 -18.56 -4.24
CA ASP A 39 -8.99 -18.33 -4.32
C ASP A 39 -8.35 -18.27 -2.93
N THR A 40 -7.03 -18.48 -2.90
CA THR A 40 -6.23 -18.33 -1.68
C THR A 40 -5.42 -17.03 -1.71
N ILE A 41 -4.85 -16.65 -0.56
CA ILE A 41 -3.94 -15.51 -0.49
C ILE A 41 -2.73 -15.70 -1.43
N CYS A 42 -2.18 -16.91 -1.56
CA CYS A 42 -1.09 -17.12 -2.52
C CYS A 42 -1.54 -16.88 -3.96
N LYS A 43 -2.76 -17.30 -4.33
CA LYS A 43 -3.25 -17.21 -5.70
C LYS A 43 -3.61 -15.77 -6.12
N ALA A 44 -4.23 -14.98 -5.24
CA ALA A 44 -4.77 -13.67 -5.60
C ALA A 44 -4.57 -12.55 -4.53
N GLY A 45 -3.81 -12.82 -3.47
CA GLY A 45 -3.67 -11.93 -2.31
C GLY A 45 -2.67 -10.79 -2.45
N CYS A 46 -2.28 -10.40 -3.66
CA CYS A 46 -1.26 -9.36 -3.89
C CYS A 46 -1.66 -8.01 -3.28
N LEU A 47 -2.91 -7.58 -3.48
CA LEU A 47 -3.40 -6.33 -2.94
C LEU A 47 -3.46 -6.35 -1.41
N VAL A 48 -4.04 -7.40 -0.83
CA VAL A 48 -4.18 -7.52 0.64
C VAL A 48 -2.81 -7.58 1.32
N SER A 49 -1.85 -8.28 0.71
CA SER A 49 -0.48 -8.30 1.20
C SER A 49 0.15 -6.91 1.14
N SER A 50 -0.06 -6.16 0.06
CA SER A 50 0.42 -4.78 -0.08
C SER A 50 -0.18 -3.82 0.96
N ILE A 51 -1.48 -3.95 1.23
CA ILE A 51 -2.16 -3.19 2.30
C ILE A 51 -1.63 -3.60 3.68
N ALA A 52 -1.44 -4.89 3.93
CA ALA A 52 -0.90 -5.37 5.21
C ALA A 52 0.51 -4.81 5.48
N MET A 53 1.39 -4.78 4.48
CA MET A 53 2.73 -4.17 4.59
C MET A 53 2.65 -2.68 4.95
N MET A 54 1.76 -1.94 4.26
CA MET A 54 1.53 -0.52 4.53
C MET A 54 1.08 -0.27 5.97
N LEU A 55 0.06 -1.00 6.43
CA LEU A 55 -0.53 -0.80 7.76
C LEU A 55 0.41 -1.26 8.88
N HIS A 56 1.12 -2.36 8.69
CA HIS A 56 2.10 -2.89 9.63
C HIS A 56 3.17 -1.87 9.99
N THR A 57 3.72 -1.15 9.00
CA THR A 57 4.74 -0.11 9.21
C THR A 57 4.30 0.99 10.18
N TYR A 58 2.99 1.23 10.31
CA TYR A 58 2.45 2.23 11.23
C TYR A 58 1.92 1.66 12.54
N GLY A 59 2.18 0.38 12.81
CA GLY A 59 1.72 -0.29 14.03
C GLY A 59 0.20 -0.42 14.12
N VAL A 60 -0.50 -0.37 12.98
CA VAL A 60 -1.95 -0.60 12.95
C VAL A 60 -2.20 -2.06 13.32
N VAL A 61 -3.10 -2.27 14.28
CA VAL A 61 -3.56 -3.58 14.72
C VAL A 61 -4.89 -3.88 14.06
N THR A 62 -5.00 -5.08 13.46
CA THR A 62 -6.23 -5.60 12.87
C THR A 62 -6.77 -6.72 13.75
N ASP A 63 -6.68 -7.98 13.32
CA ASP A 63 -6.91 -9.15 14.17
C ASP A 63 -5.57 -9.59 14.82
N GLY A 64 -4.92 -8.67 15.55
CA GLY A 64 -3.55 -8.81 16.04
C GLY A 64 -2.51 -8.09 15.18
N THR A 65 -1.24 -8.51 15.23
CA THR A 65 -0.19 -7.96 14.35
C THR A 65 -0.64 -8.04 12.90
N THR A 66 -0.62 -6.90 12.20
CA THR A 66 -1.11 -6.85 10.81
C THR A 66 -0.14 -7.56 9.87
N THR A 67 -0.65 -8.65 9.28
CA THR A 67 -0.02 -9.56 8.31
C THR A 67 -1.04 -9.83 7.20
N PRO A 68 -0.69 -10.46 6.06
CA PRO A 68 -1.69 -10.79 5.05
C PRO A 68 -2.85 -11.63 5.59
N LYS A 69 -2.59 -12.56 6.51
CA LYS A 69 -3.59 -13.37 7.20
C LYS A 69 -4.58 -12.55 8.02
N THR A 70 -4.06 -11.75 8.95
CA THR A 70 -4.88 -10.98 9.90
C THR A 70 -5.59 -9.84 9.18
N MET A 71 -4.97 -9.24 8.16
CA MET A 71 -5.62 -8.26 7.30
C MET A 71 -6.79 -8.86 6.51
N ASN A 72 -6.59 -10.02 5.85
CA ASN A 72 -7.66 -10.72 5.14
C ASN A 72 -8.82 -11.07 6.09
N THR A 73 -8.51 -11.58 7.29
CA THR A 73 -9.52 -11.92 8.30
C THR A 73 -10.32 -10.69 8.74
N TRP A 74 -9.64 -9.57 9.00
CA TRP A 74 -10.28 -8.31 9.38
C TRP A 74 -11.19 -7.80 8.27
N LEU A 75 -10.73 -7.79 7.02
CA LEU A 75 -11.52 -7.36 5.87
C LEU A 75 -12.79 -8.17 5.69
N LYS A 76 -12.75 -9.50 5.86
CA LYS A 76 -13.95 -10.35 5.80
C LYS A 76 -15.02 -9.93 6.81
N LYS A 77 -14.61 -9.46 8.00
CA LYS A 77 -15.53 -9.04 9.08
C LYS A 77 -16.04 -7.60 8.90
N HIS A 78 -15.34 -6.77 8.14
CA HIS A 78 -15.59 -5.32 8.06
C HIS A 78 -16.03 -4.86 6.66
N GLY A 79 -16.63 -5.75 5.86
CA GLY A 79 -17.10 -5.40 4.52
C GLY A 79 -15.97 -5.01 3.56
N GLY A 80 -14.78 -5.56 3.77
CA GLY A 80 -13.59 -5.29 2.96
C GLY A 80 -13.59 -5.96 1.59
N TYR A 81 -14.59 -6.82 1.33
CA TYR A 81 -14.76 -7.50 0.05
C TYR A 81 -16.21 -7.46 -0.43
N VAL A 82 -16.37 -7.45 -1.74
CA VAL A 82 -17.62 -7.73 -2.45
C VAL A 82 -17.39 -8.81 -3.51
N SER A 83 -18.44 -9.51 -3.91
CA SER A 83 -18.40 -10.50 -5.00
C SER A 83 -17.25 -11.52 -4.89
N GLY A 84 -17.00 -12.04 -3.67
CA GLY A 84 -15.86 -12.92 -3.40
C GLY A 84 -14.72 -12.16 -2.75
N ASP A 85 -13.77 -11.70 -3.56
CA ASP A 85 -12.51 -11.11 -3.12
C ASP A 85 -12.24 -9.72 -3.74
N LEU A 86 -13.23 -9.09 -4.35
CA LEU A 86 -13.08 -7.72 -4.86
C LEU A 86 -12.94 -6.76 -3.68
N PHE A 87 -11.76 -6.19 -3.55
CA PHE A 87 -11.42 -5.30 -2.45
C PHE A 87 -12.22 -3.99 -2.47
N VAL A 88 -12.81 -3.64 -1.33
CA VAL A 88 -13.52 -2.37 -1.14
C VAL A 88 -12.52 -1.32 -0.66
N TRP A 89 -12.11 -0.40 -1.52
CA TRP A 89 -11.00 0.53 -1.27
C TRP A 89 -11.15 1.40 -0.01
N ALA A 90 -12.36 1.88 0.27
CA ALA A 90 -12.63 2.69 1.45
C ALA A 90 -12.74 1.86 2.76
N SER A 91 -12.74 0.53 2.69
CA SER A 91 -12.99 -0.33 3.87
C SER A 91 -11.97 -0.19 5.00
N ILE A 92 -10.76 0.31 4.70
CA ILE A 92 -9.70 0.52 5.69
C ILE A 92 -9.65 1.96 6.23
N GLU A 93 -10.62 2.81 5.88
CA GLU A 93 -10.76 4.16 6.46
C GLU A 93 -10.83 4.15 7.99
N PRO A 94 -11.59 3.24 8.64
CA PRO A 94 -11.61 3.16 10.10
C PRO A 94 -10.23 2.92 10.72
N LEU A 95 -9.32 2.25 10.01
CA LEU A 95 -7.93 2.02 10.42
C LEU A 95 -7.05 3.29 10.25
N GLY A 96 -7.64 4.42 9.86
CA GLY A 96 -6.99 5.71 9.67
C GLY A 96 -6.27 5.86 8.32
N PHE A 97 -6.64 5.09 7.31
CA PHE A 97 -6.09 5.19 5.95
C PHE A 97 -7.22 5.48 4.97
N ILE A 98 -7.29 6.73 4.53
CA ILE A 98 -8.37 7.22 3.68
C ILE A 98 -8.02 6.97 2.22
N PHE A 99 -8.88 6.25 1.51
CA PHE A 99 -8.73 6.08 0.07
C PHE A 99 -9.03 7.41 -0.62
N GLN A 100 -8.13 7.82 -1.49
CA GLN A 100 -8.20 9.15 -2.10
C GLN A 100 -8.38 9.09 -3.62
N GLY A 101 -8.52 7.88 -4.16
CA GLY A 101 -8.83 7.64 -5.56
C GLY A 101 -7.71 6.94 -6.32
N TRP A 102 -7.84 7.02 -7.64
CA TRP A 102 -6.90 6.48 -8.62
C TRP A 102 -6.25 7.61 -9.40
N CYS A 103 -4.99 7.44 -9.74
CA CYS A 103 -4.22 8.42 -10.49
C CYS A 103 -3.36 7.75 -11.56
N THR A 104 -2.94 8.54 -12.54
CA THR A 104 -2.01 8.08 -13.56
C THR A 104 -0.62 7.90 -12.96
N THR A 105 0.24 7.17 -13.65
CA THR A 105 1.62 6.90 -13.22
C THR A 105 2.44 8.17 -12.99
N THR A 106 2.19 9.23 -13.78
CA THR A 106 2.83 10.54 -13.62
C THR A 106 2.50 11.19 -12.27
N GLN A 107 1.31 10.97 -11.72
CA GLN A 107 0.88 11.58 -10.46
C GLN A 107 1.35 10.78 -9.23
N ALA A 108 1.79 9.54 -9.41
CA ALA A 108 2.22 8.66 -8.32
C ALA A 108 3.39 9.26 -7.53
N THR A 109 4.39 9.86 -8.21
CA THR A 109 5.54 10.51 -7.56
C THR A 109 5.12 11.71 -6.72
N TYR A 110 4.29 12.60 -7.27
CA TYR A 110 3.78 13.78 -6.56
C TYR A 110 2.99 13.38 -5.30
N LYS A 111 2.10 12.39 -5.41
CA LYS A 111 1.33 11.90 -4.25
C LYS A 111 2.25 11.26 -3.21
N PHE A 112 3.22 10.48 -3.66
CA PHE A 112 4.19 9.85 -2.77
C PHE A 112 5.05 10.88 -2.01
N ASP A 113 5.51 11.94 -2.68
CA ASP A 113 6.23 13.07 -2.06
C ASP A 113 5.33 13.87 -1.09
N ALA A 114 4.04 13.99 -1.39
CA ALA A 114 3.06 14.60 -0.51
C ALA A 114 2.69 13.73 0.70
N GLY A 115 3.36 12.59 0.92
CA GLY A 115 3.17 11.74 2.09
C GLY A 115 2.12 10.64 1.91
N TYR A 116 1.47 10.53 0.75
CA TYR A 116 0.49 9.47 0.48
C TYR A 116 1.18 8.12 0.33
N HIS A 117 0.49 7.05 0.70
CA HIS A 117 0.90 5.68 0.41
C HIS A 117 0.38 5.27 -0.95
N VAL A 118 1.22 4.63 -1.76
CA VAL A 118 0.91 4.36 -3.16
C VAL A 118 0.94 2.85 -3.42
N ILE A 119 -0.19 2.32 -3.91
CA ILE A 119 -0.32 0.95 -4.40
C ILE A 119 -0.36 1.03 -5.93
N LEU A 120 0.63 0.43 -6.59
CA LEU A 120 0.71 0.41 -8.05
C LEU A 120 -0.07 -0.79 -8.58
N ASN A 121 -0.88 -0.56 -9.61
CA ASN A 121 -1.48 -1.60 -10.41
C ASN A 121 -0.59 -1.87 -11.63
N VAL A 122 0.01 -3.05 -11.69
CA VAL A 122 1.01 -3.44 -12.70
C VAL A 122 0.51 -4.64 -13.52
N ASN A 123 1.31 -5.07 -14.50
CA ASN A 123 1.00 -6.21 -15.37
C ASN A 123 -0.39 -6.07 -16.02
N ASN A 124 -0.67 -4.90 -16.60
CA ASN A 124 -1.93 -4.59 -17.30
C ASN A 124 -3.21 -4.68 -16.44
N GLY A 125 -3.11 -4.57 -15.11
CA GLY A 125 -4.29 -4.59 -14.24
C GLY A 125 -4.40 -5.82 -13.33
N HIS A 126 -3.49 -6.78 -13.47
CA HIS A 126 -3.61 -8.09 -12.85
C HIS A 126 -2.84 -8.24 -11.53
N HIS A 127 -2.02 -7.25 -11.15
CA HIS A 127 -1.16 -7.36 -9.98
C HIS A 127 -1.01 -6.03 -9.24
N TYR A 128 -0.94 -6.11 -7.91
CA TYR A 128 -0.82 -4.94 -7.04
C TYR A 128 0.44 -5.03 -6.18
N VAL A 129 1.19 -3.94 -6.12
CA VAL A 129 2.46 -3.84 -5.40
C VAL A 129 2.54 -2.55 -4.59
N LEU A 130 3.24 -2.57 -3.46
CA LEU A 130 3.42 -1.39 -2.61
C LEU A 130 4.66 -0.60 -3.06
N MET A 131 4.49 0.66 -3.43
CA MET A 131 5.60 1.55 -3.78
C MET A 131 6.38 1.98 -2.53
N THR A 132 7.71 1.87 -2.60
CA THR A 132 8.62 2.17 -1.48
C THR A 132 9.51 3.38 -1.75
N SER A 133 9.82 3.66 -3.02
CA SER A 133 10.53 4.85 -3.48
C SER A 133 10.45 4.93 -5.02
N TYR A 134 11.08 5.94 -5.62
CA TYR A 134 11.28 6.01 -7.06
C TYR A 134 12.60 6.69 -7.41
N SER A 135 13.08 6.45 -8.63
CA SER A 135 14.19 7.15 -9.26
C SER A 135 13.84 7.41 -10.72
N GLY A 136 13.64 8.68 -11.08
CA GLY A 136 13.11 9.05 -12.39
C GLY A 136 11.76 8.38 -12.66
N SER A 137 11.68 7.60 -13.74
CA SER A 137 10.48 6.85 -14.15
C SER A 137 10.44 5.40 -13.63
N THR A 138 11.35 5.02 -12.74
CA THR A 138 11.40 3.70 -12.13
C THR A 138 10.87 3.75 -10.70
N PHE A 139 9.86 2.95 -10.40
CA PHE A 139 9.24 2.82 -9.08
C PHE A 139 9.81 1.59 -8.37
N ASN A 140 10.46 1.78 -7.22
CA ASN A 140 10.88 0.69 -6.36
C ASN A 140 9.68 0.22 -5.53
N VAL A 141 9.57 -1.09 -5.31
CA VAL A 141 8.38 -1.71 -4.72
C VAL A 141 8.72 -2.84 -3.76
N ASN A 142 7.81 -3.08 -2.83
CA ASN A 142 7.64 -4.37 -2.19
C ASN A 142 6.60 -5.14 -3.01
N ASP A 143 7.05 -6.13 -3.78
CA ASP A 143 6.19 -7.01 -4.55
C ASP A 143 5.84 -8.28 -3.76
N PRO A 144 4.56 -8.51 -3.42
CA PRO A 144 4.15 -9.68 -2.67
C PRO A 144 4.08 -10.96 -3.52
N GLY A 145 3.91 -10.87 -4.84
CA GLY A 145 3.72 -12.01 -5.75
C GLY A 145 5.01 -12.48 -6.43
N TYR A 146 5.90 -11.57 -6.79
CA TYR A 146 7.11 -11.86 -7.57
C TYR A 146 8.39 -11.45 -6.84
N SER A 147 9.56 -11.94 -7.28
CA SER A 147 10.87 -11.50 -6.78
C SER A 147 11.36 -10.22 -7.49
N LYS A 148 10.43 -9.32 -7.85
CA LYS A 148 10.70 -8.08 -8.56
C LYS A 148 10.74 -6.92 -7.57
N THR A 149 11.75 -6.06 -7.67
CA THR A 149 11.99 -4.95 -6.72
C THR A 149 11.67 -3.58 -7.31
N SER A 150 11.39 -3.49 -8.61
CA SER A 150 11.03 -2.23 -9.26
C SER A 150 10.24 -2.44 -10.55
N TYR A 151 9.45 -1.45 -10.94
CA TYR A 151 8.73 -1.37 -12.21
C TYR A 151 8.99 -0.03 -12.89
N SER A 152 9.13 -0.03 -14.21
CA SER A 152 9.14 1.19 -15.00
C SER A 152 7.73 1.78 -15.12
N ALA A 153 7.62 3.08 -15.39
CA ALA A 153 6.33 3.75 -15.54
C ALA A 153 5.44 3.18 -16.66
N SER A 154 6.02 2.56 -17.68
CA SER A 154 5.29 1.86 -18.75
C SER A 154 4.65 0.54 -18.31
N GLU A 155 5.11 -0.05 -17.20
CA GLU A 155 4.56 -1.30 -16.66
C GLU A 155 3.45 -1.07 -15.64
N VAL A 156 3.27 0.18 -15.20
CA VAL A 156 2.22 0.59 -14.27
C VAL A 156 1.02 1.08 -15.07
N LYS A 157 -0.14 0.48 -14.84
CA LYS A 157 -1.40 0.89 -15.46
C LYS A 157 -1.96 2.14 -14.80
N GLU A 158 -2.01 2.12 -13.47
CA GLU A 158 -2.56 3.18 -12.61
C GLU A 158 -2.06 2.99 -11.18
N ALA A 159 -2.30 3.98 -10.32
CA ALA A 159 -1.91 3.93 -8.92
C ALA A 159 -3.06 4.36 -8.00
N ALA A 160 -3.31 3.57 -6.96
CA ALA A 160 -4.21 3.90 -5.87
C ALA A 160 -3.44 4.57 -4.72
N PHE A 161 -4.08 5.50 -4.03
CA PHE A 161 -3.42 6.25 -2.96
C PHE A 161 -4.24 6.32 -1.68
N TYR A 162 -3.52 6.19 -0.57
CA TYR A 162 -4.06 6.33 0.79
C TYR A 162 -3.40 7.49 1.51
N LEU A 163 -4.24 8.36 2.09
CA LEU A 163 -3.80 9.36 3.05
C LEU A 163 -3.90 8.78 4.45
N ARG A 164 -2.80 8.80 5.21
CA ARG A 164 -2.84 8.45 6.62
C ARG A 164 -3.45 9.58 7.44
N ASN A 165 -4.58 9.32 8.08
CA ASN A 165 -5.23 10.20 9.03
C ASN A 165 -5.05 9.66 10.46
N LYS A 166 -4.10 10.26 11.19
CA LYS A 166 -3.80 9.89 12.59
C LYS A 166 -4.98 10.11 13.53
N ALA A 167 -5.79 11.14 13.29
CA ALA A 167 -6.92 11.46 14.16
C ALA A 167 -8.01 10.39 14.08
N ILE A 168 -8.32 9.89 12.87
CA ILE A 168 -9.26 8.78 12.68
C ILE A 168 -8.75 7.53 13.38
N TYR A 169 -7.48 7.15 13.16
CA TYR A 169 -6.90 5.98 13.82
C TYR A 169 -6.98 6.10 15.35
N PHE A 170 -6.56 7.25 15.90
CA PHE A 170 -6.53 7.47 17.34
C PHE A 170 -7.93 7.42 17.95
N LYS A 171 -8.90 8.07 17.30
CA LYS A 171 -10.30 8.05 17.71
C LYS A 171 -10.83 6.60 17.77
N ASN A 172 -10.67 5.86 16.68
CA ASN A 172 -11.30 4.54 16.52
C ASN A 172 -10.60 3.41 17.30
N HIS A 173 -9.28 3.49 17.50
CA HIS A 173 -8.48 2.36 18.01
C HIS A 173 -7.75 2.64 19.32
N VAL A 174 -7.61 3.91 19.72
CA VAL A 174 -6.99 4.27 21.00
C VAL A 174 -8.05 4.73 21.99
N LEU A 175 -8.95 5.61 21.55
CA LEU A 175 -10.02 6.11 22.41
C LEU A 175 -11.28 5.22 22.39
N ASN A 176 -11.52 4.47 21.30
CA ASN A 176 -12.71 3.66 21.08
C ASN A 176 -14.02 4.49 21.18
N ILE A 177 -14.03 5.69 20.61
CA ILE A 177 -15.18 6.63 20.59
C ILE A 177 -15.48 7.16 19.19
#